data_AF-A0A7V2IRC3-F1
#
_entry.id   AF-A0A7V2IRC3-F1
#
_cell.length_a   1.000
_cell.length_b   1.000
_cell.length_c   1.000
_cell.angle_alpha   90.00
_cell.angle_beta   90.00
_cell.angle_gamma   90.00
#
_symmetry.space_group_name_H-M   'P 1'
#
loop_
_entity.id
_entity.type
_entity.pdbx_description
1 polymer ?
#
loop_
_entity_poly.entity_id
_entity_poly.type
_entity_poly.pdbx_seq_one_letter_code
_entity_poly.pdbx_strand_id
1 'polypeptide(L)'
;MNDIHHRAARSFIRESGYAADERVRAIFLIGSSASGEDDAYSDIDMLMVVSEPISDEERLATLQRIGCRKIMLAIAGVDNPAFPVASQVIDKFVYRGVWFDVSCHLPHQMGFCFDHEPLIDKDDLTAQLCRPDETVYTDEEMMERVRANLRLLHARIYRYDKYLRRREWVGLDLKVIKNLIVDVMMVWNERPNYNRHASRPTHMLRSLAVKPPEFEQTFLDILHLDNRIHGPYKLGLLREMEGQLIALYEERWGPMQMYDDQT
;
A
#
# COMPACT_ATOMS: atom_id res chain seq x y z
N MET A 1 14.54 -6.98 -16.53
CA MET A 1 13.98 -5.71 -17.01
C MET A 1 13.21 -5.99 -18.29
N ASN A 2 11.89 -6.01 -18.19
CA ASN A 2 11.01 -6.31 -19.32
C ASN A 2 10.81 -5.00 -20.11
N ASP A 3 11.49 -4.89 -21.26
CA ASP A 3 11.50 -3.67 -22.12
C ASP A 3 10.08 -3.25 -22.59
N ILE A 4 9.05 -4.06 -22.38
CA ILE A 4 7.66 -3.76 -22.77
C ILE A 4 7.08 -2.59 -21.96
N HIS A 5 7.25 -2.57 -20.64
CA HIS A 5 6.62 -1.56 -19.78
C HIS A 5 7.21 -0.16 -20.02
N HIS A 6 8.55 -0.06 -20.04
CA HIS A 6 9.24 1.18 -20.36
C HIS A 6 8.89 1.72 -21.76
N ARG A 7 8.84 0.86 -22.79
CA ARG A 7 8.44 1.29 -24.14
C ARG A 7 6.99 1.74 -24.18
N ALA A 8 6.08 1.04 -23.50
CA ALA A 8 4.68 1.42 -23.43
C ALA A 8 4.51 2.77 -22.72
N ALA A 9 5.16 2.98 -21.57
CA ALA A 9 5.12 4.23 -20.81
C ALA A 9 5.68 5.41 -21.62
N ARG A 10 6.86 5.25 -22.24
CA ARG A 10 7.46 6.29 -23.09
C ARG A 10 6.59 6.60 -24.31
N SER A 11 5.95 5.59 -24.91
CA SER A 11 5.03 5.80 -26.04
C SER A 11 3.76 6.53 -25.62
N PHE A 12 3.21 6.19 -24.46
CA PHE A 12 2.05 6.87 -23.87
C PHE A 12 2.34 8.35 -23.66
N ILE A 13 3.46 8.69 -23.00
CA ILE A 13 3.90 10.08 -22.76
C ILE A 13 4.03 10.88 -24.06
N ARG A 14 4.61 10.26 -25.09
CA ARG A 14 4.81 10.91 -26.40
C ARG A 14 3.48 11.18 -27.10
N GLU A 15 2.56 10.22 -27.12
CA GLU A 15 1.31 10.32 -27.86
C GLU A 15 0.26 11.17 -27.14
N SER A 16 0.26 11.16 -25.81
CA SER A 16 -0.57 12.05 -24.99
C SER A 16 -0.17 13.52 -25.18
N GLY A 17 1.11 13.78 -25.51
CA GLY A 17 1.66 15.12 -25.66
C GLY A 17 2.21 15.70 -24.35
N TYR A 18 2.21 14.93 -23.26
CA TYR A 18 2.61 15.41 -21.94
C TYR A 18 4.08 15.85 -21.86
N ALA A 19 4.96 15.32 -22.72
CA ALA A 19 6.34 15.82 -22.79
C ALA A 19 6.42 17.32 -23.13
N ALA A 20 5.54 17.79 -24.02
CA ALA A 20 5.50 19.17 -24.50
C ALA A 20 4.53 20.05 -23.71
N ASP A 21 3.72 19.49 -22.82
CA ASP A 21 2.82 20.25 -21.97
C ASP A 21 3.62 20.95 -20.86
N GLU A 22 3.60 22.28 -20.83
CA GLU A 22 4.32 23.09 -19.84
C GLU A 22 3.76 22.94 -18.42
N ARG A 23 2.50 22.51 -18.29
CA ARG A 23 1.90 22.19 -16.99
C ARG A 23 2.51 20.92 -16.42
N VAL A 24 2.91 19.97 -17.25
CA VAL A 24 3.55 18.73 -16.81
C VAL A 24 5.01 19.02 -16.49
N ARG A 25 5.35 18.88 -15.20
CA ARG A 25 6.67 19.19 -14.65
C ARG A 25 7.55 17.96 -14.53
N ALA A 26 6.96 16.83 -14.16
CA ALA A 26 7.67 15.55 -14.10
C ALA A 26 6.73 14.37 -14.36
N ILE A 27 7.30 13.27 -14.85
CA ILE A 27 6.62 11.98 -14.98
C ILE A 27 7.58 10.89 -14.53
N PHE A 28 7.13 10.07 -13.59
CA PHE A 28 7.88 8.93 -13.06
C PHE A 28 7.14 7.64 -13.40
N LEU A 29 7.91 6.64 -13.83
CA LEU A 29 7.49 5.25 -13.71
C LEU A 29 7.67 4.87 -12.24
N ILE A 30 6.69 4.21 -11.62
CA ILE A 30 6.77 3.77 -10.23
C ILE A 30 6.45 2.27 -10.09
N GLY A 31 6.71 1.72 -8.91
CA GLY A 31 6.31 0.34 -8.57
C GLY A 31 7.16 -0.73 -9.25
N SER A 32 6.56 -1.89 -9.54
CA SER A 32 7.29 -3.06 -10.07
C SER A 32 7.94 -2.81 -11.43
N SER A 33 7.34 -1.95 -12.24
CA SER A 33 7.89 -1.52 -13.52
C SER A 33 9.19 -0.73 -13.35
N ALA A 34 9.28 0.11 -12.32
CA ALA A 34 10.48 0.89 -12.01
C ALA A 34 11.58 0.06 -11.34
N SER A 35 11.21 -0.87 -10.44
CA SER A 35 12.18 -1.77 -9.80
C SER A 35 12.69 -2.89 -10.71
N GLY A 36 12.11 -3.05 -11.90
CA GLY A 36 12.48 -4.08 -12.88
C GLY A 36 12.02 -5.47 -12.49
N GLU A 37 11.06 -5.54 -11.58
CA GLU A 37 10.52 -6.79 -11.04
C GLU A 37 9.13 -7.13 -11.61
N ASP A 38 8.65 -6.40 -12.63
CA ASP A 38 7.38 -6.64 -13.29
C ASP A 38 7.20 -8.09 -13.81
N ASP A 39 5.94 -8.52 -13.90
CA ASP A 39 5.52 -9.81 -14.43
C ASP A 39 4.33 -9.69 -15.40
N ALA A 40 3.84 -10.81 -15.92
CA ALA A 40 2.75 -10.83 -16.89
C ALA A 40 1.40 -10.29 -16.37
N TYR A 41 1.29 -10.05 -15.06
CA TYR A 41 0.09 -9.53 -14.40
C TYR A 41 0.26 -8.08 -13.93
N SER A 42 1.47 -7.52 -14.07
CA SER A 42 1.77 -6.16 -13.65
C SER A 42 1.11 -5.13 -14.55
N ASP A 43 0.54 -4.09 -13.94
CA ASP A 43 0.20 -2.84 -14.61
C ASP A 43 1.40 -1.88 -14.66
N ILE A 44 1.22 -0.78 -15.39
CA ILE A 44 2.18 0.33 -15.45
C ILE A 44 1.66 1.43 -14.54
N ASP A 45 2.26 1.54 -13.37
CA ASP A 45 2.01 2.64 -12.44
C ASP A 45 2.86 3.86 -12.82
N MET A 46 2.22 5.02 -12.92
CA MET A 46 2.88 6.29 -13.20
C MET A 46 2.45 7.38 -12.23
N LEU A 47 3.42 8.23 -11.88
CA LEU A 47 3.19 9.45 -11.14
C LEU A 47 3.49 10.63 -12.06
N MET A 48 2.48 11.44 -12.34
CA MET A 48 2.61 12.68 -13.13
C MET A 48 2.49 13.89 -12.20
N VAL A 49 3.48 14.76 -12.26
CA VAL A 49 3.50 16.02 -11.51
C VAL A 49 3.11 17.15 -12.44
N VAL A 50 2.09 17.92 -12.04
CA VAL A 50 1.57 19.06 -12.78
C VAL A 50 1.67 20.34 -11.96
N SER A 51 1.90 21.49 -12.60
CA SER A 51 1.88 22.79 -11.95
C SER A 51 0.46 23.27 -11.63
N GLU A 52 -0.52 22.80 -12.40
CA GLU A 52 -1.94 23.08 -12.19
C GLU A 52 -2.80 21.86 -12.57
N PRO A 53 -3.98 21.67 -11.96
CA PRO A 53 -4.85 20.55 -12.27
C PRO A 53 -5.30 20.54 -13.75
N ILE A 54 -5.17 19.39 -14.41
CA ILE A 54 -5.74 19.13 -15.73
C ILE A 54 -7.16 18.60 -15.53
N SER A 55 -8.17 19.16 -16.20
CA SER A 55 -9.57 18.76 -15.97
C SER A 55 -9.84 17.32 -16.42
N ASP A 56 -10.82 16.66 -15.79
CA ASP A 56 -11.20 15.28 -16.15
C ASP A 56 -11.65 15.17 -17.62
N GLU A 57 -12.33 16.19 -18.15
CA GLU A 57 -12.73 16.25 -19.56
C GLU A 57 -11.53 16.29 -20.49
N GLU A 58 -10.51 17.08 -20.16
CA GLU A 58 -9.29 17.19 -20.96
C GLU A 58 -8.46 15.90 -20.90
N ARG A 59 -8.33 15.30 -19.70
CA ARG A 59 -7.67 13.99 -19.53
C ARG A 59 -8.41 12.92 -20.32
N LEU A 60 -9.74 12.85 -20.23
CA LEU A 60 -10.56 11.89 -20.97
C LEU A 60 -10.37 12.04 -22.47
N ALA A 61 -10.48 13.26 -23.00
CA ALA A 61 -10.32 13.54 -24.42
C ALA A 61 -8.92 13.13 -24.91
N THR A 62 -7.89 13.41 -24.11
CA THR A 62 -6.51 13.00 -24.42
C THR A 62 -6.38 11.48 -24.49
N LEU A 63 -6.87 10.75 -23.48
CA LEU A 63 -6.83 9.28 -23.44
C LEU A 63 -7.60 8.66 -24.60
N GLN A 64 -8.79 9.17 -24.92
CA GLN A 64 -9.59 8.71 -26.06
C GLN A 64 -8.88 8.96 -27.40
N ARG A 65 -8.28 10.14 -27.57
CA ARG A 65 -7.56 10.54 -28.78
C ARG A 65 -6.39 9.59 -29.10
N ILE A 66 -5.68 9.11 -28.09
CA ILE A 66 -4.54 8.20 -28.26
C ILE A 66 -4.94 6.72 -28.29
N GLY A 67 -6.24 6.43 -28.31
CA GLY A 67 -6.77 5.07 -28.44
C GLY A 67 -6.77 4.27 -27.13
N CYS A 68 -6.73 4.92 -25.97
CA CYS A 68 -6.97 4.23 -24.71
C CYS A 68 -8.42 3.74 -24.63
N ARG A 69 -8.62 2.63 -23.90
CA ARG A 69 -9.93 2.02 -23.69
C ARG A 69 -10.09 1.58 -22.24
N LYS A 70 -11.32 1.25 -21.83
CA LYS A 70 -11.67 0.90 -20.44
C LYS A 70 -11.19 1.98 -19.45
N ILE A 71 -11.45 3.24 -19.79
CA ILE A 71 -10.97 4.40 -19.04
C ILE A 71 -11.86 4.62 -17.81
N MET A 72 -11.24 4.72 -16.65
CA MET A 72 -11.83 5.13 -15.39
C MET A 72 -11.00 6.30 -14.89
N LEU A 73 -11.62 7.46 -14.77
CA LEU A 73 -10.95 8.66 -14.26
C LEU A 73 -11.27 8.86 -12.79
N ALA A 74 -10.36 9.55 -12.11
CA ALA A 74 -10.59 10.05 -10.77
C ALA A 74 -11.08 8.99 -9.77
N ILE A 75 -10.51 7.79 -9.86
CA ILE A 75 -10.75 6.75 -8.86
C ILE A 75 -10.15 7.28 -7.55
N ALA A 76 -11.03 7.68 -6.63
CA ALA A 76 -10.64 8.12 -5.31
C ALA A 76 -9.96 6.95 -4.58
N GLY A 77 -8.71 7.15 -4.19
CA GLY A 77 -7.92 6.18 -3.41
C GLY A 77 -8.40 6.00 -1.97
N VAL A 78 -9.70 6.15 -1.70
CA VAL A 78 -10.28 5.97 -0.36
C VAL A 78 -9.86 4.59 0.14
N ASP A 79 -9.03 4.55 1.18
CA ASP A 79 -8.42 3.37 1.80
C ASP A 79 -7.20 2.74 1.09
N ASN A 80 -6.40 3.50 0.33
CA ASN A 80 -5.03 3.09 -0.03
C ASN A 80 -4.02 3.56 1.05
N PRO A 81 -3.52 2.66 1.92
CA PRO A 81 -2.61 3.03 3.02
C PRO A 81 -1.24 3.56 2.55
N ALA A 82 -0.93 3.48 1.25
CA ALA A 82 0.33 3.96 0.70
C ALA A 82 0.30 5.46 0.29
N PHE A 83 -0.85 6.15 0.40
CA PHE A 83 -1.00 7.53 -0.05
C PHE A 83 -1.76 8.38 1.01
N PRO A 84 -1.31 9.62 1.37
CA PRO A 84 -2.11 10.58 2.15
C PRO A 84 -3.22 11.31 1.34
N VAL A 85 -4.34 11.60 2.02
CA VAL A 85 -5.71 11.88 1.50
C VAL A 85 -5.86 13.11 0.57
N ALA A 86 -4.86 13.99 0.49
CA ALA A 86 -5.00 15.26 -0.24
C ALA A 86 -4.73 15.18 -1.77
N SER A 87 -4.24 14.04 -2.27
CA SER A 87 -3.83 13.88 -3.68
C SER A 87 -4.08 12.47 -4.21
N GLN A 88 -5.33 12.11 -4.52
CA GLN A 88 -5.63 10.70 -4.80
C GLN A 88 -6.74 10.49 -5.81
N VAL A 89 -6.55 11.05 -7.00
CA VAL A 89 -7.27 10.60 -8.18
C VAL A 89 -6.33 9.76 -9.05
N ILE A 90 -6.61 8.46 -9.12
CA ILE A 90 -5.93 7.55 -10.05
C ILE A 90 -6.81 7.41 -11.29
N ASP A 91 -6.22 7.64 -12.45
CA ASP A 91 -6.82 7.31 -13.73
C ASP A 91 -6.35 5.92 -14.14
N LYS A 92 -7.28 4.98 -14.33
CA LYS A 92 -7.00 3.60 -14.73
C LYS A 92 -7.53 3.31 -16.13
N PHE A 93 -6.69 2.81 -17.03
CA PHE A 93 -7.07 2.56 -18.41
C PHE A 93 -6.19 1.51 -19.09
N VAL A 94 -6.60 1.05 -20.27
CA VAL A 94 -5.80 0.16 -21.12
C VAL A 94 -5.24 0.94 -22.31
N TYR A 95 -3.92 0.92 -22.47
CA TYR A 95 -3.19 1.46 -23.63
C TYR A 95 -2.35 0.35 -24.26
N ARG A 96 -2.52 0.11 -25.56
CA ARG A 96 -1.83 -0.95 -26.33
C ARG A 96 -1.85 -2.35 -25.69
N GLY A 97 -2.93 -2.66 -24.98
CA GLY A 97 -3.12 -3.97 -24.34
C GLY A 97 -2.55 -4.08 -22.93
N VAL A 98 -1.91 -3.04 -22.40
CA VAL A 98 -1.37 -2.99 -21.03
C VAL A 98 -2.23 -2.07 -20.18
N TRP A 99 -2.44 -2.42 -18.91
CA TRP A 99 -3.13 -1.57 -17.95
C TRP A 99 -2.18 -0.50 -17.41
N PHE A 100 -2.71 0.70 -17.22
CA PHE A 100 -2.03 1.86 -16.67
C PHE A 100 -2.81 2.39 -15.49
N ASP A 101 -2.10 2.74 -14.43
CA ASP A 101 -2.59 3.49 -13.28
C ASP A 101 -1.78 4.79 -13.20
N VAL A 102 -2.38 5.90 -13.60
CA VAL A 102 -1.72 7.22 -13.63
C VAL A 102 -2.29 8.09 -12.54
N SER A 103 -1.44 8.53 -11.62
CA SER A 103 -1.80 9.47 -10.57
C SER A 103 -1.26 10.86 -10.90
N CYS A 104 -2.10 11.90 -10.74
CA CYS A 104 -1.73 13.29 -10.99
C CYS A 104 -1.56 14.05 -9.68
N HIS A 105 -0.43 14.73 -9.50
CA HIS A 105 -0.05 15.40 -8.25
C HIS A 105 0.47 16.81 -8.50
N LEU A 106 0.25 17.70 -7.55
CA LEU A 106 0.99 18.97 -7.44
C LEU A 106 2.34 18.71 -6.75
N PRO A 107 3.37 19.57 -6.94
CA PRO A 107 4.70 19.34 -6.38
C PRO A 107 4.71 19.11 -4.86
N HIS A 108 3.91 19.86 -4.10
CA HIS A 108 3.80 19.71 -2.65
C HIS A 108 3.11 18.41 -2.19
N GLN A 109 2.58 17.62 -3.12
CA GLN A 109 1.87 16.37 -2.85
C GLN A 109 2.75 15.14 -3.06
N MET A 110 4.04 15.28 -3.41
CA MET A 110 4.96 14.19 -3.76
C MET A 110 5.50 13.38 -2.55
N GLY A 111 4.78 13.34 -1.43
CA GLY A 111 5.21 12.71 -0.17
C GLY A 111 5.12 11.17 -0.16
N PHE A 112 5.47 10.50 -1.26
CA PHE A 112 5.38 9.04 -1.38
C PHE A 112 6.76 8.39 -1.46
N CYS A 113 6.85 7.17 -0.94
CA CYS A 113 8.06 6.35 -1.00
C CYS A 113 7.79 5.11 -1.87
N PHE A 114 8.05 5.18 -3.18
CA PHE A 114 8.03 4.05 -4.11
C PHE A 114 9.34 3.94 -4.87
N ASP A 115 9.70 2.73 -5.29
CA ASP A 115 10.71 2.57 -6.34
C ASP A 115 10.25 3.35 -7.58
N HIS A 116 11.15 4.15 -8.15
CA HIS A 116 10.81 5.08 -9.22
C HIS A 116 11.94 5.24 -10.24
N GLU A 117 11.57 5.54 -11.47
CA GLU A 117 12.47 5.95 -12.55
C GLU A 117 11.91 7.23 -13.20
N PRO A 118 12.68 8.34 -13.26
CA PRO A 118 12.24 9.53 -13.95
C PRO A 118 12.18 9.30 -15.47
N LEU A 119 11.00 9.49 -16.05
CA LEU A 119 10.80 9.49 -17.50
C LEU A 119 10.86 10.92 -18.06
N ILE A 120 10.38 11.90 -17.30
CA ILE A 120 10.51 13.34 -17.51
C ILE A 120 10.76 13.98 -16.14
N ASP A 121 11.72 14.90 -16.05
CA ASP A 121 11.90 15.74 -14.87
C ASP A 121 12.42 17.12 -15.30
N LYS A 122 11.54 18.13 -15.34
CA LYS A 122 11.87 19.49 -15.79
C LYS A 122 12.38 20.38 -14.65
N ASP A 123 12.05 20.04 -13.40
CA ASP A 123 12.29 20.87 -12.21
C ASP A 123 13.17 20.17 -11.16
N ASP A 124 13.84 19.07 -11.51
CA ASP A 124 14.65 18.25 -10.60
C ASP A 124 13.85 17.76 -9.37
N LEU A 125 12.59 17.36 -9.62
CA LEU A 125 11.66 16.90 -8.58
C LEU A 125 11.96 15.48 -8.10
N THR A 126 12.83 14.74 -8.80
CA THR A 126 13.28 13.41 -8.37
C THR A 126 13.82 13.44 -6.93
N ALA A 127 14.55 14.49 -6.54
CA ALA A 127 15.10 14.65 -5.19
C ALA A 127 14.04 14.83 -4.08
N GLN A 128 12.77 15.06 -4.44
CA GLN A 128 11.65 15.16 -3.51
C GLN A 128 10.95 13.81 -3.29
N LEU A 129 11.09 12.88 -4.24
CA LEU A 129 10.57 11.52 -4.11
C LEU A 129 11.48 10.69 -3.23
N CYS A 130 10.90 9.84 -2.37
CA CYS A 130 11.65 8.96 -1.48
C CYS A 130 12.79 9.71 -0.79
N ARG A 131 12.49 10.42 0.30
CA ARG A 131 13.53 10.81 1.26
C ARG A 131 13.64 9.69 2.29
N PRO A 132 14.36 8.58 2.02
CA PRO A 132 14.45 7.43 2.92
C PRO A 132 14.97 7.83 4.32
N ASP A 133 15.65 8.97 4.41
CA ASP A 133 16.31 9.46 5.61
C ASP A 133 15.54 10.57 6.35
N GLU A 134 14.40 11.07 5.84
CA GLU A 134 13.68 12.17 6.51
C GLU A 134 12.70 11.72 7.60
N THR A 135 12.36 10.42 7.67
CA THR A 135 11.60 9.87 8.79
C THR A 135 12.33 8.68 9.37
N VAL A 136 13.43 8.99 10.07
CA VAL A 136 14.05 8.05 11.00
C VAL A 136 13.11 7.92 12.18
N TYR A 137 12.34 6.83 12.23
CA TYR A 137 11.56 6.50 13.41
C TYR A 137 12.50 6.18 14.54
N THR A 138 12.36 6.89 15.66
CA THR A 138 12.98 6.51 16.91
C THR A 138 12.44 5.17 17.39
N ASP A 139 13.19 4.47 18.24
CA ASP A 139 12.72 3.21 18.83
C ASP A 139 11.42 3.40 19.63
N GLU A 140 11.26 4.56 20.27
CA GLU A 140 10.03 4.96 20.96
C GLU A 140 8.85 5.11 19.99
N GLU A 141 9.02 5.77 18.84
CA GLU A 141 7.96 5.89 17.84
C GLU A 141 7.57 4.53 17.23
N MET A 142 8.55 3.65 17.01
CA MET A 142 8.28 2.28 16.55
C MET A 142 7.51 1.48 17.61
N MET A 143 7.92 1.56 18.88
CA MET A 143 7.24 0.94 20.01
C MET A 143 5.79 1.42 20.09
N GLU A 144 5.56 2.74 20.06
CA GLU A 144 4.24 3.34 20.14
C GLU A 144 3.32 2.89 18.99
N ARG A 145 3.85 2.84 17.76
CA ARG A 145 3.13 2.34 16.58
C ARG A 145 2.73 0.88 16.73
N VAL A 146 3.66 0.01 17.13
CA VAL A 146 3.37 -1.41 17.36
C VAL A 146 2.34 -1.57 18.47
N ARG A 147 2.50 -0.86 19.59
CA ARG A 147 1.56 -0.89 20.72
C ARG A 147 0.16 -0.48 20.30
N ALA A 148 0.03 0.62 19.58
CA ALA A 148 -1.26 1.10 19.07
C ALA A 148 -1.93 0.07 18.15
N ASN A 149 -1.18 -0.55 17.24
CA ASN A 149 -1.69 -1.56 16.35
C ASN A 149 -2.12 -2.84 17.07
N LEU A 150 -1.35 -3.29 18.07
CA LEU A 150 -1.72 -4.45 18.89
C LEU A 150 -3.00 -4.19 19.70
N ARG A 151 -3.16 -3.01 20.29
CA ARG A 151 -4.40 -2.62 20.98
C ARG A 151 -5.59 -2.57 20.03
N LEU A 152 -5.40 -2.07 18.80
CA LEU A 152 -6.46 -2.07 17.80
C LEU A 152 -6.78 -3.49 17.32
N LEU A 153 -5.78 -4.35 17.13
CA LEU A 153 -5.95 -5.75 16.79
C LEU A 153 -6.81 -6.45 17.85
N HIS A 154 -6.48 -6.25 19.13
CA HIS A 154 -7.25 -6.74 20.27
C HIS A 154 -8.72 -6.34 20.20
N ALA A 155 -8.99 -5.04 20.01
CA ALA A 155 -10.36 -4.53 19.89
C ALA A 155 -11.12 -5.16 18.70
N ARG A 156 -10.43 -5.43 17.57
CA ARG A 156 -11.04 -6.06 16.39
C ARG A 156 -11.33 -7.54 16.62
N ILE A 157 -10.42 -8.28 17.27
CA ILE A 157 -10.63 -9.68 17.66
C ILE A 157 -11.81 -9.79 18.65
N TYR A 158 -11.86 -8.91 19.65
CA TYR A 158 -12.98 -8.86 20.58
C TYR A 158 -14.32 -8.59 19.88
N ARG A 159 -14.35 -7.66 18.92
CA ARG A 159 -15.54 -7.38 18.11
C ARG A 159 -15.97 -8.61 17.29
N TYR A 160 -15.02 -9.38 16.77
CA TYR A 160 -15.31 -10.63 16.08
C TYR A 160 -15.94 -11.68 16.99
N ASP A 161 -15.36 -11.90 18.18
CA ASP A 161 -15.92 -12.82 19.18
C ASP A 161 -17.36 -12.43 19.52
N LYS A 162 -17.61 -11.13 19.74
CA LYS A 162 -18.95 -10.59 19.95
C LYS A 162 -19.92 -10.94 18.82
N TYR A 163 -19.50 -10.82 17.56
CA TYR A 163 -20.37 -11.15 16.41
C TYR A 163 -20.60 -12.64 16.24
N LEU A 164 -19.57 -13.47 16.45
CA LEU A 164 -19.72 -14.92 16.46
C LEU A 164 -20.73 -15.39 17.50
N ARG A 165 -20.62 -14.87 18.74
CA ARG A 165 -21.55 -15.20 19.83
C ARG A 165 -22.99 -14.76 19.55
N ARG A 166 -23.15 -13.62 18.87
CA ARG A 166 -24.46 -13.08 18.47
C ARG A 166 -25.02 -13.71 17.20
N ARG A 167 -24.27 -14.59 16.52
CA ARG A 167 -24.63 -15.19 15.23
C ARG A 167 -24.93 -14.13 14.16
N GLU A 168 -24.27 -12.98 14.25
CA GLU A 168 -24.43 -11.88 13.31
C GLU A 168 -23.81 -12.21 11.95
N TRP A 169 -24.29 -11.53 10.91
CA TRP A 169 -23.78 -11.67 9.54
C TRP A 169 -22.60 -10.74 9.25
N VAL A 170 -22.36 -9.75 10.12
CA VAL A 170 -21.25 -8.81 9.97
C VAL A 170 -19.94 -9.58 10.13
N GLY A 171 -19.27 -9.81 8.99
CA GLY A 171 -17.96 -10.45 8.93
C GLY A 171 -16.88 -9.62 9.59
N LEU A 172 -15.73 -10.26 9.80
CA LEU A 172 -14.52 -9.56 10.21
C LEU A 172 -14.08 -8.61 9.09
N ASP A 173 -13.66 -7.39 9.43
CA ASP A 173 -12.90 -6.59 8.48
C ASP A 173 -11.49 -7.18 8.35
N LEU A 174 -11.36 -8.18 7.49
CA LEU A 174 -10.11 -8.89 7.25
C LEU A 174 -9.04 -7.98 6.67
N LYS A 175 -9.42 -6.94 5.92
CA LYS A 175 -8.47 -5.96 5.40
C LYS A 175 -7.77 -5.25 6.55
N VAL A 176 -8.52 -4.80 7.55
CA VAL A 176 -7.96 -4.12 8.73
C VAL A 176 -7.06 -5.06 9.54
N ILE A 177 -7.49 -6.29 9.83
CA ILE A 177 -6.66 -7.22 10.62
C ILE A 177 -5.39 -7.63 9.87
N LYS A 178 -5.51 -7.93 8.57
CA LYS A 178 -4.36 -8.19 7.71
C LYS A 178 -3.36 -7.04 7.79
N ASN A 179 -3.83 -5.80 7.61
CA ASN A 179 -2.98 -4.63 7.63
C ASN A 179 -2.31 -4.44 9.00
N LEU A 180 -3.02 -4.64 10.10
CA LEU A 180 -2.45 -4.53 11.46
C LEU A 180 -1.35 -5.56 11.72
N ILE A 181 -1.59 -6.83 11.37
CA ILE A 181 -0.60 -7.90 11.55
C ILE A 181 0.64 -7.61 10.70
N VAL A 182 0.45 -7.23 9.43
CA VAL A 182 1.55 -6.85 8.54
C VAL A 182 2.32 -5.65 9.11
N ASP A 183 1.64 -4.61 9.56
CA ASP A 183 2.29 -3.40 10.08
C ASP A 183 3.14 -3.71 11.31
N VAL A 184 2.61 -4.46 12.28
CA VAL A 184 3.35 -4.91 13.46
C VAL A 184 4.60 -5.68 13.04
N MET A 185 4.45 -6.67 12.15
CA MET A 185 5.55 -7.50 11.69
C MET A 185 6.65 -6.71 10.98
N MET A 186 6.25 -5.75 10.14
CA MET A 186 7.19 -4.92 9.38
C MET A 186 7.90 -3.91 10.27
N VAL A 187 7.19 -3.22 11.17
CA VAL A 187 7.78 -2.24 12.10
C VAL A 187 8.71 -2.93 13.10
N TRP A 188 8.31 -4.08 13.64
CA TRP A 188 9.17 -4.87 14.53
C TRP A 188 10.50 -5.22 13.85
N ASN A 189 10.45 -5.60 12.57
CA ASN A 189 11.64 -5.92 11.77
C ASN A 189 12.31 -4.66 11.17
N GLU A 190 12.13 -3.49 11.77
CA GLU A 190 12.79 -2.22 11.41
C GLU A 190 12.51 -1.77 9.96
N ARG A 191 11.33 -2.11 9.44
CA ARG A 191 10.87 -1.73 8.11
C ARG A 191 9.56 -0.93 8.17
N PRO A 192 9.51 0.22 8.88
CA PRO A 192 8.27 0.99 9.07
C PRO A 192 7.70 1.60 7.78
N ASN A 193 8.52 1.73 6.74
CA ASN A 193 8.18 2.30 5.42
C ASN A 193 8.00 1.22 4.33
N TYR A 194 7.41 0.08 4.69
CA TYR A 194 7.22 -1.06 3.79
C TYR A 194 6.18 -0.84 2.69
N ASN A 195 5.34 0.20 2.80
CA ASN A 195 4.33 0.53 1.80
C ASN A 195 4.91 0.72 0.38
N ARG A 196 6.22 1.02 0.28
CA ARG A 196 6.98 1.06 -0.98
C ARG A 196 6.91 -0.24 -1.79
N HIS A 197 6.65 -1.36 -1.10
CA HIS A 197 6.61 -2.72 -1.62
C HIS A 197 5.22 -3.37 -1.45
N ALA A 198 4.16 -2.57 -1.31
CA ALA A 198 2.81 -3.04 -0.99
C ALA A 198 2.20 -4.03 -2.00
N SER A 199 2.77 -4.15 -3.21
CA SER A 199 2.39 -5.16 -4.21
C SER A 199 2.99 -6.56 -3.93
N ARG A 200 3.95 -6.68 -3.00
CA ARG A 200 4.67 -7.93 -2.68
C ARG A 200 4.65 -8.31 -1.20
N PRO A 201 3.55 -8.11 -0.46
CA PRO A 201 3.55 -8.28 0.99
C PRO A 201 3.94 -9.72 1.38
N THR A 202 3.53 -10.73 0.61
CA THR A 202 3.88 -12.14 0.87
C THR A 202 5.39 -12.39 0.81
N HIS A 203 6.09 -11.88 -0.21
CA HIS A 203 7.54 -12.06 -0.33
C HIS A 203 8.27 -11.33 0.81
N MET A 204 7.83 -10.11 1.13
CA MET A 204 8.39 -9.35 2.25
C MET A 204 8.23 -10.07 3.58
N LEU A 205 7.02 -10.54 3.89
CA LEU A 205 6.73 -11.29 5.10
C LEU A 205 7.59 -12.55 5.19
N ARG A 206 7.71 -13.31 4.09
CA ARG A 206 8.61 -14.49 4.04
C ARG A 206 10.07 -14.14 4.32
N SER A 207 10.53 -12.97 3.86
CA SER A 207 11.92 -12.53 4.06
C SER A 207 12.25 -12.00 5.47
N LEU A 208 11.25 -11.83 6.35
CA LEU A 208 11.48 -11.29 7.69
C LEU A 208 12.36 -12.23 8.53
N ALA A 209 13.30 -11.63 9.26
CA ALA A 209 14.26 -12.35 10.09
C ALA A 209 13.57 -12.94 11.33
N VAL A 210 12.63 -12.20 11.91
CA VAL A 210 11.89 -12.63 13.09
C VAL A 210 10.41 -12.68 12.78
N LYS A 211 9.82 -13.84 13.09
CA LYS A 211 8.40 -14.15 12.93
C LYS A 211 7.95 -15.07 14.05
N PRO A 212 6.66 -15.02 14.41
CA PRO A 212 6.05 -16.08 15.20
C PRO A 212 6.27 -17.48 14.58
N PRO A 213 6.33 -18.54 15.41
CA PRO A 213 6.29 -19.91 14.91
C PRO A 213 5.08 -20.12 14.00
N GLU A 214 5.28 -20.81 12.88
CA GLU A 214 4.21 -21.14 11.92
C GLU A 214 3.45 -19.93 11.34
N PHE A 215 4.00 -18.72 11.49
CA PHE A 215 3.35 -17.45 11.12
C PHE A 215 2.66 -17.48 9.74
N GLU A 216 3.35 -17.99 8.72
CA GLU A 216 2.84 -17.99 7.35
C GLU A 216 1.56 -18.83 7.22
N GLN A 217 1.57 -20.04 7.79
CA GLN A 217 0.41 -20.93 7.72
C GLN A 217 -0.75 -20.36 8.54
N THR A 218 -0.49 -19.93 9.78
CA THR A 218 -1.50 -19.33 10.65
C THR A 218 -2.12 -18.09 10.03
N PHE A 219 -1.30 -17.22 9.42
CA PHE A 219 -1.78 -16.01 8.77
C PHE A 219 -2.62 -16.32 7.53
N LEU A 220 -2.22 -17.28 6.70
CA LEU A 220 -3.01 -17.74 5.55
C LEU A 220 -4.36 -18.32 6.00
N ASP A 221 -4.38 -19.11 7.06
CA ASP A 221 -5.61 -19.70 7.59
C ASP A 221 -6.55 -18.61 8.13
N ILE A 222 -6.04 -17.57 8.80
CA ILE A 222 -6.83 -16.40 9.21
C ILE A 222 -7.48 -15.71 7.99
N LEU A 223 -6.74 -15.57 6.89
CA LEU A 223 -7.24 -14.90 5.68
C LEU A 223 -8.26 -15.74 4.91
N HIS A 224 -8.09 -17.06 4.85
CA HIS A 224 -8.91 -17.94 4.02
C HIS A 224 -10.14 -18.51 4.73
N LEU A 225 -10.15 -18.61 6.07
CA LEU A 225 -11.23 -19.25 6.82
C LEU A 225 -12.36 -18.28 7.20
N ASP A 226 -12.80 -17.44 6.25
CA ASP A 226 -13.89 -16.48 6.49
C ASP A 226 -15.28 -17.05 6.21
N ASN A 227 -15.71 -17.97 7.05
CA ASN A 227 -17.06 -18.50 7.00
C ASN A 227 -17.56 -18.91 8.39
N ARG A 228 -18.88 -19.10 8.51
CA ARG A 228 -19.54 -19.42 9.80
C ARG A 228 -19.07 -20.72 10.43
N ILE A 229 -18.73 -21.72 9.61
CA ILE A 229 -18.32 -23.04 10.08
C ILE A 229 -16.98 -22.94 10.82
N HIS A 230 -16.06 -22.15 10.28
CA HIS A 230 -14.70 -22.03 10.80
C HIS A 230 -14.53 -20.85 11.76
N GLY A 231 -15.58 -20.09 12.06
CA GLY A 231 -15.53 -18.89 12.92
C GLY A 231 -14.85 -19.13 14.27
N PRO A 232 -15.25 -20.14 15.07
CA PRO A 232 -14.59 -20.46 16.34
C PRO A 232 -13.11 -20.83 16.19
N TYR A 233 -12.76 -21.59 15.14
CA TYR A 233 -11.38 -21.97 14.86
C TYR A 233 -10.53 -20.75 14.48
N LYS A 234 -11.04 -19.91 13.58
CA LYS A 234 -10.41 -18.64 13.19
C LYS A 234 -10.21 -17.69 14.37
N LEU A 235 -11.20 -17.61 15.28
CA LEU A 235 -11.04 -16.84 16.52
C LEU A 235 -9.90 -17.38 17.39
N GLY A 236 -9.72 -18.70 17.44
CA GLY A 236 -8.57 -19.34 18.09
C GLY A 236 -7.24 -18.89 17.46
N LEU A 237 -7.12 -19.01 16.14
CA LEU A 237 -5.92 -18.57 15.41
C LEU A 237 -5.63 -17.07 15.60
N LEU A 238 -6.66 -16.24 15.60
CA LEU A 238 -6.51 -14.80 15.82
C LEU A 238 -5.96 -14.49 17.23
N ARG A 239 -6.45 -15.17 18.27
CA ARG A 239 -5.96 -15.01 19.64
C ARG A 239 -4.55 -15.54 19.82
N GLU A 240 -4.22 -16.65 19.17
CA GLU A 240 -2.87 -17.21 19.17
C GLU A 240 -1.89 -16.24 18.50
N MET A 241 -2.22 -15.76 17.30
CA MET A 241 -1.43 -14.76 16.59
C MET A 241 -1.26 -13.48 17.41
N GLU A 242 -2.33 -12.96 18.01
CA GLU A 242 -2.25 -11.80 18.92
C GLU A 242 -1.28 -12.04 20.07
N GLY A 243 -1.39 -13.17 20.78
CA GLY A 243 -0.52 -13.52 21.90
C GLY A 243 0.95 -13.64 21.47
N GLN A 244 1.21 -14.21 20.30
CA GLN A 244 2.56 -14.31 19.75
C GLN A 244 3.14 -12.94 19.39
N LEU A 245 2.34 -12.04 18.80
CA LEU A 245 2.78 -10.69 18.47
C LEU A 245 3.01 -9.83 19.72
N ILE A 246 2.20 -10.01 20.78
CA ILE A 246 2.43 -9.37 22.09
C ILE A 246 3.74 -9.89 22.69
N ALA A 247 3.99 -11.20 22.67
CA ALA A 247 5.24 -11.75 23.18
C ALA A 247 6.48 -11.16 22.46
N LEU A 248 6.40 -10.98 21.14
CA LEU A 248 7.46 -10.32 20.36
C LEU A 248 7.64 -8.84 20.73
N TYR A 249 6.54 -8.13 21.00
CA TYR A 249 6.61 -6.76 21.52
C TYR A 249 7.30 -6.74 22.88
N GLU A 250 6.89 -7.62 23.80
CA GLU A 250 7.37 -7.64 25.18
C GLU A 250 8.82 -8.07 25.31
N GLU A 251 9.29 -8.93 24.39
CA GLU A 251 10.70 -9.30 24.27
C GLU A 251 11.59 -8.09 23.96
N ARG A 252 11.11 -7.15 23.14
CA ARG A 252 11.89 -5.96 22.72
C ARG A 252 11.71 -4.77 23.65
N TRP A 253 10.47 -4.44 24.01
CA TRP A 253 10.14 -3.17 24.68
C TRP A 253 9.61 -3.36 26.12
N GLY A 254 9.61 -4.59 26.63
CA GLY A 254 9.11 -4.91 27.97
C GLY A 254 7.58 -5.01 28.04
N PRO A 255 7.01 -5.20 29.24
CA PRO A 255 5.59 -5.51 29.42
C PRO A 255 4.64 -4.54 28.72
N MET A 256 3.67 -5.08 27.99
CA MET A 256 2.71 -4.26 27.25
C MET A 256 1.48 -3.97 28.12
N GLN A 257 1.13 -2.70 28.28
CA GLN A 257 -0.17 -2.31 28.82
C GLN A 257 -1.21 -2.30 27.70
N MET A 258 -2.14 -3.26 27.74
CA MET A 258 -3.25 -3.36 26.79
C MET A 258 -4.39 -2.36 27.10
N TYR A 259 -4.59 -2.09 28.39
CA TYR A 259 -5.65 -1.24 28.93
C TYR A 259 -5.03 -0.05 29.68
N ASP A 260 -5.69 1.11 29.61
CA ASP A 260 -5.20 2.35 30.24
C ASP A 260 -5.58 2.41 31.73
N ASP A 261 -6.61 1.67 32.15
CA ASP A 261 -6.97 1.45 33.54
C ASP A 261 -6.31 0.18 34.06
N GLN A 262 -5.39 0.33 35.02
CA GLN A 262 -4.65 -0.79 35.64
C GLN A 262 -5.52 -1.64 36.60
N THR A 263 -6.83 -1.73 36.37
CA THR A 263 -7.81 -2.40 37.24
C THR A 263 -8.26 -3.73 36.69
#